data_AF-A0A1G5T4N0-F1
#
_entry.id   AF-A0A1G5T4N0-F1
#
_cell.length_a   1.000
_cell.length_b   1.000
_cell.length_c   1.000
_cell.angle_alpha   90.00
_cell.angle_beta   90.00
_cell.angle_gamma   90.00
#
_symmetry.space_group_name_H-M   'P 1'
#
loop_
_entity.id
_entity.type
_entity.pdbx_description
1 polymer ?
#
loop_
_entity_poly.entity_id
_entity_poly.type
_entity_poly.pdbx_seq_one_letter_code
_entity_poly.pdbx_strand_id
1 'polypeptide(L)'
;MMENGAGRWTNWMETWTEHRPAPLDLSDSEILDWLGEYCDQAIYNRPTPQYGGGFTLYCDEIKTKGPTLREAVCLAAAKWNEVNK
;
A
#
# COMPACT_ATOMS: atom_id res chain seq x y z
N MET A 1 -1.80 11.39 46.18
CA MET A 1 -1.07 12.24 45.24
C MET A 1 -0.46 11.32 44.20
N MET A 2 -0.66 11.66 42.92
CA MET A 2 -0.29 10.89 41.73
C MET A 2 1.23 10.85 41.54
N GLU A 3 1.74 9.80 40.88
CA GLU A 3 2.75 9.83 39.78
C GLU A 3 3.22 8.38 39.50
N ASN A 4 2.68 7.72 38.48
CA ASN A 4 3.17 7.68 37.10
C ASN A 4 4.52 6.95 36.94
N GLY A 5 4.45 5.62 36.83
CA GLY A 5 5.56 4.74 36.46
C GLY A 5 5.30 3.97 35.16
N ALA A 6 4.58 4.55 34.20
CA ALA A 6 4.38 3.97 32.87
C ALA A 6 5.51 4.39 31.91
N GLY A 7 6.75 4.10 32.29
CA GLY A 7 7.96 4.55 31.59
C GLY A 7 8.70 3.43 30.86
N ARG A 8 8.04 2.65 29.98
CA ARG A 8 8.76 1.79 29.00
C ARG A 8 7.87 1.18 27.90
N TRP A 9 7.03 1.97 27.23
CA TRP A 9 6.24 1.48 26.06
C TRP A 9 6.38 2.36 24.81
N THR A 10 7.37 3.22 24.74
CA THR A 10 7.52 4.23 23.67
C THR A 10 8.54 3.88 22.57
N ASN A 11 9.06 2.65 22.51
CA ASN A 11 10.07 2.27 21.51
C ASN A 11 9.55 1.44 20.31
N TRP A 12 8.30 0.94 20.33
CA TRP A 12 7.73 0.22 19.16
C TRP A 12 7.12 1.17 18.10
N MET A 13 6.94 2.44 18.45
CA MET A 13 6.49 3.52 17.57
C MET A 13 7.67 4.22 16.86
N GLU A 14 8.85 3.61 16.82
CA GLU A 14 9.87 3.98 15.84
C GLU A 14 9.38 3.52 14.45
N THR A 15 8.48 4.33 13.90
CA THR A 15 8.46 4.72 12.49
C THR A 15 8.72 3.56 11.53
N TRP A 16 7.80 2.60 11.49
CA TRP A 16 7.56 1.79 10.28
C TRP A 16 7.01 2.73 9.20
N THR A 17 7.84 3.64 8.68
CA THR A 17 7.56 4.24 7.38
C THR A 17 7.63 3.07 6.42
N GLU A 18 6.46 2.57 6.00
CA GLU A 18 6.36 1.55 4.97
C GLU A 18 7.29 1.95 3.83
N HIS A 19 8.34 1.14 3.60
CA HIS A 19 9.25 1.35 2.49
C HIS A 19 8.41 1.31 1.22
N ARG A 20 8.27 2.49 0.61
CA ARG A 20 7.45 2.68 -0.57
C ARG A 20 8.41 2.80 -1.76
N PRO A 21 8.62 1.73 -2.54
CA PRO A 21 9.45 1.81 -3.72
C PRO A 21 8.90 2.85 -4.70
N ALA A 22 9.78 3.36 -5.55
CA ALA A 22 9.36 4.16 -6.68
C ALA A 22 8.36 3.34 -7.53
N PRO A 23 7.16 3.87 -7.84
CA PRO A 23 6.20 3.16 -8.67
C PRO A 23 6.84 2.78 -10.00
N LEU A 24 6.58 1.56 -10.47
CA LEU A 24 6.98 1.17 -11.83
C LEU A 24 6.13 1.91 -12.86
N ASP A 25 6.71 2.25 -14.00
CA ASP A 25 5.97 2.85 -15.12
C ASP A 25 5.47 1.73 -16.03
N LEU A 26 4.34 1.11 -15.65
CA LEU A 26 3.71 0.03 -16.41
C LEU A 26 2.76 0.60 -17.48
N SER A 27 2.73 -0.01 -18.65
CA SER A 27 1.74 0.28 -19.69
C SER A 27 0.34 -0.22 -19.29
N ASP A 28 -0.70 0.29 -19.96
CA ASP A 28 -2.09 -0.09 -19.66
C ASP A 28 -2.35 -1.60 -19.82
N SER A 29 -1.73 -2.24 -20.80
CA SER A 29 -1.81 -3.69 -20.99
C SER A 29 -1.12 -4.44 -19.86
N GLU A 30 0.06 -4.00 -19.43
CA GLU A 30 0.80 -4.62 -18.33
C GLU A 30 0.07 -4.44 -17.00
N ILE A 31 -0.62 -3.32 -16.79
CA ILE A 31 -1.45 -3.09 -15.60
C ILE A 31 -2.58 -4.11 -15.53
N LEU A 32 -3.27 -4.37 -16.65
CA LEU A 32 -4.39 -5.32 -16.69
C LEU A 32 -3.91 -6.76 -16.53
N ASP A 33 -2.80 -7.11 -17.17
CA ASP A 33 -2.16 -8.42 -17.04
C ASP A 33 -1.72 -8.68 -15.59
N TRP A 34 -1.02 -7.72 -14.99
CA TRP A 34 -0.55 -7.81 -13.61
C TRP A 34 -1.70 -7.91 -12.60
N LEU A 35 -2.79 -7.16 -12.81
CA LEU A 35 -4.00 -7.28 -11.99
C LEU A 35 -4.64 -8.67 -12.10
N GLY A 36 -4.65 -9.26 -13.30
CA GLY A 36 -5.23 -10.58 -13.52
C GLY A 36 -4.37 -11.72 -12.99
N GLU A 37 -3.05 -11.56 -12.99
CA GLU A 37 -2.11 -12.58 -12.56
C GLU A 37 -1.85 -12.57 -11.05
N TYR A 38 -1.69 -11.38 -10.45
CA TYR A 38 -1.20 -11.24 -9.08
C TYR A 38 -2.23 -10.71 -8.08
N CYS A 39 -3.37 -10.17 -8.53
CA CYS A 39 -4.33 -9.52 -7.63
C CYS A 39 -5.66 -10.27 -7.51
N ASP A 40 -5.97 -10.68 -6.28
CA ASP A 40 -7.27 -11.27 -5.95
C ASP A 40 -8.38 -10.23 -5.92
N GLN A 41 -8.08 -9.00 -5.46
CA GLN A 41 -9.10 -7.99 -5.23
C GLN A 41 -8.62 -6.55 -5.45
N ALA A 42 -9.44 -5.79 -6.16
CA ALA A 42 -9.32 -4.33 -6.27
C ALA A 42 -10.56 -3.65 -5.67
N ILE A 43 -10.37 -2.91 -4.58
CA ILE A 43 -11.44 -2.16 -3.91
C ILE A 43 -11.34 -0.68 -4.27
N TYR A 44 -12.39 -0.15 -4.89
CA TYR A 44 -12.56 1.29 -5.02
C TYR A 44 -13.15 1.89 -3.74
N ASN A 45 -12.40 2.78 -3.11
CA ASN A 45 -12.83 3.55 -1.96
C ASN A 45 -13.34 4.90 -2.46
N ARG A 46 -14.66 5.09 -2.39
CA ARG A 46 -15.29 6.37 -2.73
C ARG A 46 -14.71 7.48 -1.85
N PRO A 47 -14.31 8.63 -2.43
CA PRO A 47 -13.88 9.78 -1.64
C PRO A 47 -15.01 10.29 -0.75
N THR A 48 -14.66 10.68 0.47
CA THR A 48 -15.55 11.34 1.43
C THR A 48 -14.92 12.65 1.86
N PRO A 49 -15.66 13.58 2.49
CA PRO A 49 -15.09 14.85 2.96
C PRO A 49 -13.89 14.68 3.92
N GLN A 50 -13.74 13.51 4.54
CA GLN A 50 -12.65 13.19 5.47
C GLN A 50 -11.51 12.38 4.82
N TYR A 51 -11.73 11.80 3.64
CA TYR A 51 -10.77 10.88 2.99
C TYR A 51 -10.75 11.06 1.47
N GLY A 52 -9.55 11.25 0.89
CA GLY A 52 -9.35 11.50 -0.55
C GLY A 52 -9.72 10.37 -1.52
N GLY A 53 -10.33 9.28 -1.05
CA GLY A 53 -10.70 8.12 -1.87
C GLY A 53 -9.50 7.37 -2.43
N GLY A 54 -9.76 6.55 -3.45
CA GLY A 54 -8.73 5.87 -4.25
C GLY A 54 -8.96 4.36 -4.37
N PHE A 55 -7.93 3.65 -4.81
CA PHE A 55 -7.96 2.20 -4.97
C PHE A 55 -7.09 1.54 -3.90
N THR A 56 -7.63 0.51 -3.28
CA THR A 56 -6.85 -0.43 -2.46
C THR A 56 -6.79 -1.75 -3.20
N LEU A 57 -5.58 -2.22 -3.47
CA LEU A 57 -5.33 -3.52 -4.07
C LEU A 57 -4.89 -4.51 -3.02
N TYR A 58 -5.39 -5.73 -3.16
CA TYR A 58 -4.97 -6.91 -2.44
C TYR A 58 -4.45 -7.89 -3.49
N CYS A 59 -3.15 -8.05 -3.49
CA CYS A 59 -2.39 -8.93 -4.36
C CYS A 59 -1.57 -9.89 -3.49
N ASP A 60 -0.94 -10.92 -4.07
CA ASP A 60 -0.19 -11.96 -3.35
C ASP A 60 0.68 -11.39 -2.21
N GLU A 61 0.16 -11.47 -0.98
CA GLU A 61 0.74 -10.90 0.26
C GLU A 61 1.04 -9.38 0.24
N ILE A 62 0.68 -8.67 -0.83
CA ILE A 62 0.94 -7.24 -1.02
C ILE A 62 -0.38 -6.47 -0.98
N LYS A 63 -0.46 -5.56 -0.02
CA LYS A 63 -1.52 -4.55 0.04
C LYS A 63 -0.97 -3.20 -0.38
N THR A 64 -1.60 -2.57 -1.36
CA THR A 64 -1.27 -1.19 -1.76
C THR A 64 -2.49 -0.30 -1.82
N LYS A 65 -2.24 1.00 -1.67
CA LYS A 65 -3.26 2.04 -1.85
C LYS A 65 -2.71 3.13 -2.75
N GLY A 66 -3.52 3.56 -3.71
CA GLY A 66 -3.21 4.66 -4.62
C GLY A 66 -4.42 5.57 -4.84
N PRO A 67 -4.22 6.84 -5.22
CA PRO A 67 -5.30 7.72 -5.68
C PRO A 67 -5.99 7.16 -6.93
N THR A 68 -5.21 6.54 -7.82
CA THR A 68 -5.66 5.89 -9.04
C THR A 68 -5.34 4.39 -9.03
N LEU A 69 -6.05 3.62 -9.88
CA LEU A 69 -5.77 2.20 -10.06
C LEU A 69 -4.34 1.99 -10.55
N ARG A 70 -3.90 2.78 -11.54
CA ARG A 70 -2.53 2.76 -12.07
C ARG A 70 -1.50 2.92 -10.96
N GLU A 71 -1.60 3.97 -10.15
CA GLU A 71 -0.64 4.19 -9.05
C GLU A 71 -0.63 3.06 -8.02
N ALA A 72 -1.79 2.47 -7.72
CA ALA A 72 -1.87 1.34 -6.81
C ALA A 72 -1.19 0.09 -7.37
N VAL A 73 -1.39 -0.20 -8.67
CA VAL A 73 -0.78 -1.33 -9.39
C VAL A 73 0.72 -1.14 -9.56
N CYS A 74 1.14 0.01 -10.07
CA CYS A 74 2.54 0.36 -10.25
C CYS A 74 3.34 0.25 -8.95
N LEU A 75 2.73 0.63 -7.82
CA LEU A 75 3.33 0.46 -6.50
C LEU A 75 3.38 -1.01 -6.08
N ALA A 76 2.34 -1.78 -6.36
CA ALA A 76 2.26 -3.18 -5.95
C ALA A 76 3.25 -4.05 -6.75
N ALA A 77 3.35 -3.81 -8.05
CA ALA A 77 4.36 -4.42 -8.92
C ALA A 77 5.79 -4.04 -8.48
N ALA A 78 6.01 -2.78 -8.07
CA ALA A 78 7.30 -2.35 -7.53
C ALA A 78 7.68 -3.12 -6.25
N LYS A 79 6.73 -3.24 -5.31
CA LYS A 79 6.93 -4.03 -4.07
C LYS A 79 7.18 -5.50 -4.38
N TRP A 80 6.43 -6.08 -5.31
CA TRP A 80 6.60 -7.48 -5.71
C TRP A 80 8.00 -7.71 -6.31
N ASN A 81 8.47 -6.79 -7.15
CA ASN A 81 9.81 -6.84 -7.73
C ASN A 81 10.93 -6.70 -6.68
N GLU A 82 10.74 -5.91 -5.62
CA GLU A 82 11.73 -5.83 -4.52
C GLU A 82 11.82 -7.13 -3.71
N VAL A 83 10.71 -7.87 -3.56
CA VAL A 83 10.68 -9.12 -2.78
C VAL A 83 11.21 -10.31 -3.58
N ASN A 84 11.02 -10.32 -4.91
CA ASN A 84 11.34 -11.45 -5.78
C ASN A 84 12.67 -11.31 -6.54
N LYS A 85 13.53 -10.37 -6.18
CA LYS A 85 14.81 -10.09 -6.83
C LYS A 85 15.99 -10.38 -5.90
#